data_AF-A0A1A8XWP7-F1
#
_entry.id   AF-A0A1A8XWP7-F1
#
_cell.length_a   1.000
_cell.length_b   1.000
_cell.length_c   1.000
_cell.angle_alpha   90.00
_cell.angle_beta   90.00
_cell.angle_gamma   90.00
#
_symmetry.space_group_name_H-M   'P 1'
#
loop_
_entity.id
_entity.type
_entity.pdbx_description
1 polymer ?
#
loop_
_entity_poly.entity_id
_entity_poly.type
_entity_poly.pdbx_seq_one_letter_code
_entity_poly.pdbx_strand_id
1 'polypeptide(L)'
;MIPSGAVFFILISAVLLAAALAWVVAALYQRGMLALMRGGVPPAGAMISENQSALNPAAQLEPVTAAETNKADLGTNRHASIRLMLVLSGISLLIALTQSYLALFFIYQEGELSLNRVLLLGAIYAWPMVLAWGLARRWSWLRVLGGVILYMLVMLVLVMARSTEAQNLASASGWLGSQVAIPMTIIFLIGASGRIRAVAPYLLAPSVLLTGSSVLTLQVMAQSAHNPAPWVIGLVGTLGAYPTLLLFALGPWLILAWPVFSFGKWLANAYRSKRFSDLIYLIATYWFVILFASALPAMESVGWLAFVQVPALLWLPLVLFCLRGHLKPRLSPPTLLVLRVFQRDAQVERLFDQVIERWRLSGNTVLIAGTDLLSRTLDPDDLFVYLNGTLAERFIANPAQIGERIAGFDWQPDPDGRYRINECYCFDSTWQSALHALVARADVVLMDLRGFRMENRGCRYELGVLAGDSRLRRIVVLYDRDTARTEAESDIDAAAAGRFEWLSADQMDSAMTDRVLSALFSDKV
;
A
#
# COMPACT_ATOMS: atom_id res chain seq x y z
N MET A 1 -37.28 -3.33 -4.37
CA MET A 1 -36.11 -3.20 -3.47
C MET A 1 -35.08 -4.24 -3.85
N ILE A 2 -33.78 -3.93 -3.79
CA ILE A 2 -32.72 -4.90 -4.07
C ILE A 2 -32.67 -5.91 -2.90
N PRO A 3 -32.83 -7.21 -3.12
CA PRO A 3 -32.77 -8.21 -2.05
C PRO A 3 -31.35 -8.35 -1.48
N SER A 4 -31.24 -8.74 -0.20
CA SER A 4 -29.96 -8.98 0.51
C SER A 4 -29.03 -9.89 -0.30
N GLY A 5 -29.57 -10.98 -0.84
CA GLY A 5 -28.82 -11.93 -1.68
C GLY A 5 -28.20 -11.31 -2.93
N ALA A 6 -28.84 -10.30 -3.53
CA ALA A 6 -28.26 -9.60 -4.66
C ALA A 6 -27.13 -8.65 -4.27
N VAL A 7 -27.23 -8.00 -3.11
CA VAL A 7 -26.13 -7.17 -2.60
C VAL A 7 -24.92 -8.03 -2.23
N PHE A 8 -25.16 -9.20 -1.64
CA PHE A 8 -24.10 -10.18 -1.41
C PHE A 8 -23.47 -10.68 -2.72
N PHE A 9 -24.27 -10.96 -3.75
CA PHE A 9 -23.77 -11.31 -5.07
C PHE A 9 -22.92 -10.20 -5.69
N ILE A 10 -23.36 -8.94 -5.62
CA ILE A 10 -22.58 -7.78 -6.05
C ILE A 10 -21.22 -7.76 -5.35
N LEU A 11 -21.18 -7.93 -4.02
CA LEU A 11 -19.93 -7.93 -3.26
C LEU A 11 -18.98 -9.04 -3.72
N ILE A 12 -19.46 -10.28 -3.82
CA ILE A 12 -18.62 -11.41 -4.25
C ILE A 12 -18.11 -11.19 -5.68
N SER A 13 -18.99 -10.84 -6.61
CA SER A 13 -18.60 -10.60 -8.00
C SER A 13 -17.63 -9.43 -8.12
N ALA A 14 -17.82 -8.35 -7.35
CA ALA A 14 -16.91 -7.21 -7.33
C ALA A 14 -15.52 -7.59 -6.82
N VAL A 15 -15.45 -8.38 -5.76
CA VAL A 15 -14.18 -8.85 -5.19
C VAL A 15 -13.45 -9.76 -6.18
N LEU A 16 -14.15 -10.70 -6.81
CA LEU A 16 -13.57 -11.58 -7.83
C LEU A 16 -13.09 -10.79 -9.04
N LEU A 17 -13.90 -9.83 -9.53
CA LEU A 17 -13.54 -8.96 -10.63
C LEU A 17 -12.32 -8.10 -10.28
N ALA A 18 -12.29 -7.48 -9.09
CA ALA A 18 -11.17 -6.68 -8.63
C ALA A 18 -9.88 -7.51 -8.53
N ALA A 19 -9.95 -8.73 -8.00
CA ALA A 19 -8.81 -9.64 -7.92
C ALA A 19 -8.30 -10.07 -9.31
N ALA A 20 -9.21 -10.43 -10.21
CA ALA A 20 -8.87 -10.81 -11.60
C ALA A 20 -8.25 -9.64 -12.38
N LEU A 21 -8.87 -8.45 -12.33
CA LEU A 21 -8.35 -7.25 -12.98
C LEU A 21 -7.00 -6.85 -12.38
N ALA A 22 -6.84 -6.90 -11.05
CA ALA A 22 -5.57 -6.61 -10.40
C ALA A 22 -4.46 -7.55 -10.86
N TRP A 23 -4.76 -8.85 -11.00
CA TRP A 23 -3.79 -9.81 -11.50
C TRP A 23 -3.36 -9.51 -12.94
N VAL A 24 -4.33 -9.21 -13.82
CA VAL A 24 -4.06 -8.84 -15.22
C VAL A 24 -3.26 -7.54 -15.30
N VAL A 25 -3.73 -6.48 -14.63
CA VAL A 25 -3.09 -5.15 -14.68
C VAL A 25 -1.69 -5.19 -14.08
N ALA A 26 -1.48 -5.88 -12.95
CA ALA A 26 -0.15 -6.03 -12.38
C ALA A 26 0.80 -6.79 -13.33
N ALA A 27 0.32 -7.84 -14.01
CA ALA A 27 1.11 -8.59 -14.98
C ALA A 27 1.47 -7.74 -16.21
N LEU A 28 0.51 -6.96 -16.72
CA LEU A 28 0.75 -6.09 -17.88
C LEU A 28 1.66 -4.90 -17.52
N TYR A 29 1.50 -4.32 -16.32
CA TYR A 29 2.41 -3.30 -15.78
C TYR A 29 3.84 -3.82 -15.70
N GLN A 30 4.03 -5.00 -15.11
CA GLN A 30 5.35 -5.62 -14.99
C GLN A 30 5.99 -5.89 -16.36
N ARG A 31 5.21 -6.36 -17.34
CA ARG A 31 5.67 -6.55 -18.72
C ARG A 31 6.05 -5.23 -19.39
N GLY A 32 5.25 -4.18 -19.23
CA GLY A 32 5.53 -2.85 -19.77
C GLY A 32 6.80 -2.25 -19.19
N MET A 33 6.97 -2.36 -17.87
CA MET A 33 8.17 -1.92 -17.16
C MET A 33 9.42 -2.68 -17.64
N LEU A 34 9.34 -4.01 -17.76
CA LEU A 34 10.42 -4.84 -18.29
C LEU A 34 10.78 -4.49 -19.73
N ALA A 35 9.79 -4.20 -20.57
CA ALA A 35 10.02 -3.80 -21.95
C ALA A 35 10.77 -2.47 -22.03
N LEU A 36 10.41 -1.49 -21.19
CA LEU A 36 11.10 -0.20 -21.12
C LEU A 36 12.53 -0.34 -20.58
N MET A 37 12.73 -1.12 -19.51
CA MET A 37 14.06 -1.36 -18.94
C MET A 37 14.99 -2.08 -19.93
N ARG A 38 14.49 -3.04 -20.72
CA ARG A 38 15.28 -3.76 -21.74
C ARG A 38 15.45 -2.99 -23.04
N GLY A 39 14.58 -2.03 -23.32
CA GLY A 39 14.53 -1.30 -24.58
C GLY A 39 15.80 -0.48 -24.84
N GLY A 40 16.55 -0.11 -23.79
CA GLY A 40 17.88 0.53 -23.84
C GLY A 40 17.91 1.93 -24.49
N VAL A 41 16.89 2.29 -25.25
CA VAL A 41 16.79 3.50 -26.06
C VAL A 41 15.49 4.23 -25.69
N PRO A 42 15.56 5.52 -25.33
CA PRO A 42 14.38 6.33 -25.10
C PRO A 42 13.47 6.33 -26.35
N PRO A 43 12.16 6.13 -26.23
CA PRO A 43 11.25 6.28 -27.37
C PRO A 43 11.34 7.72 -27.91
N ALA A 44 11.20 7.90 -29.24
CA ALA A 44 11.42 9.19 -29.91
C ALA A 44 10.61 10.36 -29.29
N GLY A 45 9.45 10.10 -28.70
CA GLY A 45 8.65 11.10 -27.97
C GLY A 45 9.29 11.63 -26.68
N ALA A 46 10.14 10.85 -25.99
CA ALA A 46 10.85 11.28 -24.79
C ALA A 46 12.00 12.26 -25.11
N MET A 47 12.50 12.26 -26.35
CA MET A 47 13.45 13.26 -26.84
C MET A 47 12.78 14.61 -27.14
N ILE A 48 11.47 14.64 -27.45
CA ILE A 48 10.76 15.88 -27.81
C ILE A 48 10.64 16.86 -26.63
N SER A 49 10.75 16.39 -25.39
CA SER A 49 10.84 17.27 -24.20
C SER A 49 12.13 18.10 -24.13
N GLU A 50 13.14 17.83 -24.97
CA GLU A 50 14.36 18.65 -25.08
C GLU A 50 14.07 20.14 -25.36
N ASN A 51 12.98 20.46 -26.07
CA ASN A 51 12.67 21.83 -26.45
C ASN A 51 11.86 22.63 -25.42
N GLN A 52 11.30 22.00 -24.38
CA GLN A 52 10.55 22.73 -23.32
C GLN A 52 11.39 22.96 -22.06
N SER A 53 12.34 22.07 -21.75
CA SER A 53 13.23 22.22 -20.59
C SER A 53 14.38 23.23 -20.81
N ALA A 54 14.59 23.70 -22.05
CA ALA A 54 15.62 24.69 -22.39
C ALA A 54 15.35 26.11 -21.87
N LEU A 55 14.21 26.37 -21.22
CA LEU A 55 13.83 27.69 -20.69
C LEU A 55 14.13 27.91 -19.20
N ASN A 56 14.80 26.98 -18.51
CA ASN A 56 15.31 27.23 -17.16
C ASN A 56 16.71 26.62 -16.94
N PRO A 57 17.77 27.25 -17.46
CA PRO A 57 19.12 26.93 -17.03
C PRO A 57 19.31 27.48 -15.61
N ALA A 58 19.63 26.58 -14.67
CA ALA A 58 20.09 26.89 -13.32
C ALA A 58 19.07 27.54 -12.37
N ALA A 59 18.03 26.78 -11.99
CA ALA A 59 17.64 26.82 -10.58
C ALA A 59 18.81 26.18 -9.81
N GLN A 60 19.69 27.03 -9.27
CA GLN A 60 20.78 26.63 -8.40
C GLN A 60 20.21 25.70 -7.32
N LEU A 61 20.52 24.42 -7.47
CA LEU A 61 20.28 23.40 -6.47
C LEU A 61 21.19 23.74 -5.30
N GLU A 62 20.69 24.54 -4.36
CA GLU A 62 21.46 24.85 -3.16
C GLU A 62 21.88 23.53 -2.51
N PRO A 63 23.18 23.34 -2.21
CA PRO A 63 23.60 22.25 -1.36
C PRO A 63 22.83 22.40 -0.05
N VAL A 64 22.13 21.35 0.37
CA VAL A 64 21.53 21.30 1.70
C VAL A 64 22.67 21.51 2.68
N THR A 65 22.79 22.72 3.20
CA THR A 65 23.73 23.05 4.25
C THR A 65 23.37 22.14 5.41
N ALA A 66 24.36 21.37 5.86
CA ALA A 66 24.22 20.47 6.99
C ALA A 66 23.84 21.29 8.22
N ALA A 67 22.55 21.43 8.49
CA ALA A 67 22.05 21.81 9.79
C ALA A 67 22.33 20.62 10.73
N GLU A 68 23.60 20.53 11.15
CA GLU A 68 24.01 19.82 12.33
C GLU A 68 23.17 20.35 13.49
N THR A 69 22.29 19.51 14.06
CA THR A 69 22.07 19.39 15.51
C THR A 69 20.85 18.57 15.91
N ASN A 70 20.00 18.07 14.99
CA ASN A 70 18.88 17.21 15.41
C ASN A 70 18.39 16.27 14.29
N LYS A 71 19.18 15.22 14.01
CA LYS A 71 18.81 14.14 13.08
C LYS A 71 18.06 13.03 13.81
N ALA A 72 17.14 12.36 13.12
CA ALA A 72 16.39 11.25 13.69
C ALA A 72 17.31 10.08 14.08
N ASP A 73 17.06 9.49 15.25
CA ASP A 73 17.77 8.33 15.79
C ASP A 73 16.85 7.10 15.89
N LEU A 74 17.42 5.95 16.28
CA LEU A 74 16.67 4.71 16.48
C LEU A 74 15.59 4.85 17.57
N GLY A 75 15.88 5.62 18.63
CA GLY A 75 14.92 5.93 19.68
C GLY A 75 13.69 6.63 19.11
N THR A 76 13.88 7.72 18.37
CA THR A 76 12.79 8.47 17.72
C THR A 76 12.02 7.60 16.73
N ASN A 77 12.70 6.75 15.96
CA ASN A 77 12.04 5.80 15.06
C ASN A 77 11.08 4.85 15.82
N ARG A 78 11.54 4.27 16.93
CA ARG A 78 10.72 3.40 17.79
C ARG A 78 9.52 4.15 18.38
N HIS A 79 9.71 5.38 18.85
CA HIS A 79 8.61 6.22 19.35
C HIS A 79 7.60 6.56 18.24
N ALA A 80 8.06 6.91 17.04
CA ALA A 80 7.19 7.16 15.89
C ALA A 80 6.37 5.92 15.51
N SER A 81 6.98 4.72 15.55
CA SER A 81 6.29 3.45 15.35
C SER A 81 5.21 3.21 16.40
N ILE A 82 5.54 3.35 17.69
CA ILE A 82 4.58 3.17 18.79
C ILE A 82 3.43 4.17 18.64
N ARG A 83 3.74 5.44 18.37
CA ARG A 83 2.74 6.50 18.17
C ARG A 83 1.79 6.18 17.03
N LEU A 84 2.31 5.77 15.87
CA LEU A 84 1.47 5.36 14.74
C LEU A 84 0.55 4.20 15.14
N MET A 85 1.10 3.17 15.80
CA MET A 85 0.34 2.01 16.24
C MET A 85 -0.78 2.38 17.22
N LEU A 86 -0.50 3.26 18.19
CA LEU A 86 -1.51 3.77 19.14
C LEU A 86 -2.61 4.55 18.43
N VAL A 87 -2.28 5.38 17.44
CA VAL A 87 -3.28 6.11 16.65
C VAL A 87 -4.14 5.14 15.84
N LEU A 88 -3.54 4.17 15.16
CA LEU A 88 -4.28 3.15 14.39
C LEU A 88 -5.19 2.31 15.30
N SER A 89 -4.73 1.98 16.51
CA SER A 89 -5.53 1.32 17.53
C SER A 89 -6.70 2.19 18.00
N GLY A 90 -6.44 3.47 18.30
CA GLY A 90 -7.47 4.42 18.71
C GLY A 90 -8.54 4.61 17.63
N ILE A 91 -8.14 4.74 16.36
CA ILE A 91 -9.08 4.82 15.23
C ILE A 91 -9.91 3.54 15.13
N SER A 92 -9.27 2.37 15.21
CA SER A 92 -9.96 1.09 15.13
C SER A 92 -10.99 0.93 16.25
N LEU A 93 -10.65 1.36 17.45
CA LEU A 93 -11.55 1.36 18.60
C LEU A 93 -12.71 2.35 18.42
N LEU A 94 -12.46 3.56 17.91
CA LEU A 94 -13.52 4.55 17.64
C LEU A 94 -14.50 4.05 16.58
N ILE A 95 -14.01 3.44 15.51
CA ILE A 95 -14.86 2.83 14.47
C ILE A 95 -15.69 1.71 15.10
N ALA A 96 -15.08 0.82 15.87
CA ALA A 96 -15.75 -0.32 16.50
C ALA A 96 -16.80 0.10 17.54
N LEU A 97 -16.51 1.12 18.37
CA LEU A 97 -17.46 1.68 19.33
C LEU A 97 -18.64 2.35 18.62
N THR A 98 -18.36 3.09 17.55
CA THR A 98 -19.41 3.72 16.73
C THR A 98 -20.28 2.67 16.06
N GLN A 99 -19.67 1.63 15.46
CA GLN A 99 -20.37 0.48 14.90
C GLN A 99 -21.23 -0.21 15.96
N SER A 100 -20.69 -0.44 17.16
CA SER A 100 -21.43 -1.07 18.26
C SER A 100 -22.64 -0.24 18.69
N TYR A 101 -22.46 1.07 18.86
CA TYR A 101 -23.56 1.99 19.19
C TYR A 101 -24.65 1.95 18.11
N LEU A 102 -24.26 2.07 16.83
CA LEU A 102 -25.19 2.06 15.70
C LEU A 102 -25.90 0.72 15.56
N ALA A 103 -25.20 -0.39 15.78
CA ALA A 103 -25.78 -1.72 15.75
C ALA A 103 -26.83 -1.90 16.86
N LEU A 104 -26.51 -1.52 18.10
CA LEU A 104 -27.45 -1.63 19.22
C LEU A 104 -28.71 -0.78 18.99
N PHE A 105 -28.53 0.44 18.49
CA PHE A 105 -29.63 1.38 18.30
C PHE A 105 -30.49 1.06 17.06
N PHE A 106 -29.88 0.82 15.91
CA PHE A 106 -30.61 0.67 14.63
C PHE A 106 -30.88 -0.79 14.24
N ILE A 107 -30.04 -1.75 14.64
CA ILE A 107 -30.13 -3.15 14.22
C ILE A 107 -30.83 -3.99 15.29
N TYR A 108 -30.32 -3.93 16.52
CA TYR A 108 -30.89 -4.68 17.65
C TYR A 108 -32.10 -3.96 18.28
N GLN A 109 -32.33 -2.69 17.93
CA GLN A 109 -33.45 -1.87 18.40
C GLN A 109 -33.59 -1.89 19.93
N GLU A 110 -32.45 -1.87 20.65
CA GLU A 110 -32.46 -1.80 22.10
C GLU A 110 -32.97 -0.43 22.56
N GLY A 111 -34.09 -0.41 23.30
CA GLY A 111 -34.70 0.83 23.80
C GLY A 111 -33.88 1.54 24.87
N GLU A 112 -33.06 0.82 25.65
CA GLU A 112 -32.14 1.37 26.64
C GLU A 112 -30.69 0.97 26.32
N LEU A 113 -29.88 1.95 25.90
CA LEU A 113 -28.49 1.73 25.56
C LEU A 113 -27.64 1.47 26.81
N SER A 114 -27.25 0.22 27.02
CA SER A 114 -26.31 -0.13 28.08
C SER A 114 -24.86 0.20 27.68
N LEU A 115 -24.21 1.11 28.40
CA LEU A 115 -22.80 1.44 28.19
C LEU A 115 -21.90 0.20 28.22
N ASN A 116 -22.20 -0.76 29.10
CA ASN A 116 -21.45 -2.01 29.20
C ASN A 116 -21.56 -2.85 27.92
N ARG A 117 -22.73 -2.88 27.26
CA ARG A 117 -22.91 -3.60 25.99
C ARG A 117 -22.19 -2.90 24.85
N VAL A 118 -22.25 -1.56 24.80
CA VAL A 118 -21.51 -0.75 23.80
C VAL A 118 -20.00 -1.01 23.91
N LEU A 119 -19.45 -1.01 25.14
CA LEU A 119 -18.04 -1.28 25.36
C LEU A 119 -17.65 -2.73 25.03
N LEU A 120 -18.48 -3.70 25.40
CA LEU A 120 -18.23 -5.12 25.13
C LEU A 120 -18.24 -5.43 23.63
N LEU A 121 -19.29 -5.01 22.91
CA LEU A 121 -19.41 -5.18 21.46
C LEU A 121 -18.37 -4.35 20.71
N GLY A 122 -18.08 -3.13 21.19
CA GLY A 122 -17.01 -2.31 20.66
C GLY A 122 -15.64 -2.98 20.77
N ALA A 123 -15.36 -3.66 21.88
CA ALA A 123 -14.15 -4.48 22.00
C ALA A 123 -14.16 -5.64 20.99
N ILE A 124 -15.26 -6.38 20.85
CA ILE A 124 -15.36 -7.48 19.89
C ILE A 124 -15.14 -7.01 18.45
N TYR A 125 -15.74 -5.87 18.06
CA TYR A 125 -15.61 -5.29 16.72
C TYR A 125 -14.28 -4.59 16.45
N ALA A 126 -13.43 -4.38 17.47
CA ALA A 126 -12.12 -3.73 17.29
C ALA A 126 -11.03 -4.67 16.76
N TRP A 127 -11.34 -5.94 16.48
CA TRP A 127 -10.40 -6.92 15.92
C TRP A 127 -9.67 -6.48 14.63
N PRO A 128 -10.22 -5.65 13.72
CA PRO A 128 -9.49 -5.18 12.53
C PRO A 128 -8.26 -4.33 12.87
N MET A 129 -8.13 -3.89 14.12
CA MET A 129 -6.88 -3.33 14.65
C MET A 129 -5.67 -4.24 14.37
N VAL A 130 -5.85 -5.57 14.45
CA VAL A 130 -4.78 -6.53 14.12
C VAL A 130 -4.38 -6.44 12.65
N LEU A 131 -5.33 -6.20 11.74
CA LEU A 131 -5.05 -5.98 10.32
C LEU A 131 -4.28 -4.68 10.11
N ALA A 132 -4.68 -3.60 10.79
CA ALA A 132 -3.98 -2.32 10.72
C ALA A 132 -2.52 -2.44 11.21
N TRP A 133 -2.30 -3.17 12.31
CA TRP A 133 -0.97 -3.51 12.82
C TRP A 133 -0.17 -4.36 11.83
N GLY A 134 -0.82 -5.37 11.25
CA GLY A 134 -0.22 -6.24 10.25
C GLY A 134 0.25 -5.49 9.01
N LEU A 135 -0.55 -4.53 8.53
CA LEU A 135 -0.19 -3.65 7.41
C LEU A 135 0.97 -2.72 7.79
N ALA A 136 0.85 -2.02 8.92
CA ALA A 136 1.85 -1.03 9.35
C ALA A 136 3.24 -1.65 9.63
N ARG A 137 3.27 -2.91 10.09
CA ARG A 137 4.51 -3.66 10.37
C ARG A 137 4.85 -4.73 9.33
N ARG A 138 4.12 -4.76 8.20
CA ARG A 138 4.24 -5.76 7.13
C ARG A 138 4.36 -7.21 7.63
N TRP A 139 3.46 -7.59 8.53
CA TRP A 139 3.38 -8.96 9.00
C TRP A 139 3.03 -9.93 7.87
N SER A 140 3.52 -11.17 7.98
CA SER A 140 3.05 -12.25 7.12
C SER A 140 1.57 -12.55 7.41
N TRP A 141 0.85 -13.07 6.40
CA TRP A 141 -0.55 -13.46 6.56
C TRP A 141 -0.78 -14.47 7.68
N LEU A 142 0.17 -15.39 7.90
CA LEU A 142 0.12 -16.34 9.01
C LEU A 142 0.13 -15.64 10.37
N ARG A 143 0.96 -14.60 10.52
CA ARG A 143 1.03 -13.82 11.77
C ARG A 143 -0.21 -12.97 11.98
N VAL A 144 -0.77 -12.41 10.90
CA VAL A 144 -2.05 -11.68 10.95
C VAL A 144 -3.17 -12.62 11.38
N LEU A 145 -3.29 -13.78 10.74
CA LEU A 145 -4.31 -14.78 11.06
C LEU A 145 -4.17 -15.27 12.50
N GLY A 146 -2.95 -15.59 12.93
CA GLY A 146 -2.67 -15.97 14.32
C GLY A 146 -3.03 -14.88 15.32
N GLY A 147 -2.76 -13.60 14.98
CA GLY A 147 -3.16 -12.46 15.81
C GLY A 147 -4.68 -12.30 15.92
N VAL A 148 -5.42 -12.48 14.82
CA VAL A 148 -6.89 -12.41 14.81
C VAL A 148 -7.48 -13.58 15.59
N ILE A 149 -6.96 -14.80 15.42
CA ILE A 149 -7.37 -15.97 16.20
C ILE A 149 -7.15 -15.74 17.70
N LEU A 150 -5.96 -15.26 18.08
CA LEU A 150 -5.65 -14.95 19.47
C LEU A 150 -6.61 -13.88 20.03
N TYR A 151 -6.88 -12.84 19.25
CA TYR A 151 -7.85 -11.81 19.63
C TYR A 151 -9.24 -12.39 19.87
N MET A 152 -9.72 -13.24 18.96
CA MET A 152 -11.03 -13.90 19.07
C MET A 152 -11.10 -14.85 20.26
N LEU A 153 -10.02 -15.54 20.60
CA LEU A 153 -9.94 -16.39 21.81
C LEU A 153 -10.07 -15.56 23.09
N VAL A 154 -9.38 -14.40 23.16
CA VAL A 154 -9.51 -13.47 24.29
C VAL A 154 -10.94 -12.93 24.38
N MET A 155 -11.55 -12.56 23.25
CA MET A 155 -12.94 -12.10 23.21
C MET A 155 -13.93 -13.21 23.59
N LEU A 156 -13.67 -14.46 23.22
CA LEU A 156 -14.49 -15.61 23.62
C LEU A 156 -14.51 -15.77 25.15
N VAL A 157 -13.35 -15.70 25.79
CA VAL A 157 -13.26 -15.72 27.27
C VAL A 157 -14.04 -14.56 27.88
N LEU A 158 -13.91 -13.35 27.31
CA LEU A 158 -14.61 -12.17 27.79
C LEU A 158 -16.14 -12.31 27.66
N VAL A 159 -16.64 -12.79 26.52
CA VAL A 159 -18.07 -13.05 26.28
C VAL A 159 -18.60 -14.10 27.26
N MET A 160 -17.86 -15.19 27.48
CA MET A 160 -18.25 -16.23 28.42
C MET A 160 -18.26 -15.75 29.87
N ALA A 161 -17.30 -14.90 30.27
CA ALA A 161 -17.24 -14.36 31.61
C ALA A 161 -18.30 -13.27 31.91
N ARG A 162 -18.82 -12.60 30.88
CA ARG A 162 -19.79 -11.49 31.02
C ARG A 162 -21.21 -11.86 30.61
N SER A 163 -21.41 -13.03 30.01
CA SER A 163 -22.74 -13.51 29.66
C SER A 163 -23.57 -13.76 30.92
N THR A 164 -24.73 -13.11 31.01
CA THR A 164 -25.74 -13.38 32.04
C THR A 164 -26.70 -14.50 31.65
N GLU A 165 -26.65 -14.94 30.40
CA GLU A 165 -27.43 -16.09 29.89
C GLU A 165 -26.57 -17.36 29.85
N ALA A 166 -27.22 -18.52 29.94
CA ALA A 166 -26.60 -19.83 29.73
C ALA A 166 -26.19 -20.01 28.26
N GLN A 167 -25.05 -19.42 27.88
CA GLN A 167 -24.49 -19.52 26.54
C GLN A 167 -23.63 -20.78 26.40
N ASN A 168 -23.80 -21.48 25.27
CA ASN A 168 -22.95 -22.60 24.92
C ASN A 168 -21.66 -22.09 24.25
N LEU A 169 -20.52 -22.71 24.57
CA LEU A 169 -19.25 -22.42 23.91
C LEU A 169 -19.35 -22.53 22.38
N ALA A 170 -20.15 -23.47 21.88
CA ALA A 170 -20.35 -23.67 20.44
C ALA A 170 -21.12 -22.48 19.79
N SER A 171 -22.14 -21.95 20.44
CA SER A 171 -22.91 -20.81 19.90
C SER A 171 -22.09 -19.53 19.92
N ALA A 172 -21.38 -19.27 21.02
CA ALA A 172 -20.51 -18.10 21.15
C ALA A 172 -19.35 -18.13 20.16
N SER A 173 -18.68 -19.28 20.00
CA SER A 173 -17.59 -19.42 19.03
C SER A 173 -18.07 -19.33 17.58
N GLY A 174 -19.24 -19.89 17.25
CA GLY A 174 -19.86 -19.75 15.93
C GLY A 174 -20.21 -18.30 15.59
N TRP A 175 -20.77 -17.56 16.55
CA TRP A 175 -21.09 -16.13 16.36
C TRP A 175 -19.83 -15.27 16.21
N LEU A 176 -18.79 -15.46 17.03
CA LEU A 176 -17.52 -14.75 16.85
C LEU A 176 -16.85 -15.09 15.50
N GLY A 177 -16.91 -16.38 15.12
CA GLY A 177 -16.39 -16.84 13.84
C GLY A 177 -17.09 -16.18 12.65
N SER A 178 -18.40 -15.98 12.71
CA SER A 178 -19.15 -15.32 11.62
C SER A 178 -18.80 -13.84 11.45
N GLN A 179 -18.38 -13.14 12.52
CA GLN A 179 -17.91 -11.75 12.43
C GLN A 179 -16.62 -11.61 11.60
N VAL A 180 -15.80 -12.66 11.56
CA VAL A 180 -14.45 -12.61 11.00
C VAL A 180 -14.36 -13.35 9.66
N ALA A 181 -15.07 -14.47 9.51
CA ALA A 181 -14.90 -15.38 8.38
C ALA A 181 -15.08 -14.68 7.02
N ILE A 182 -16.22 -14.03 6.79
CA ILE A 182 -16.53 -13.38 5.50
C ILE A 182 -15.54 -12.24 5.20
N PRO A 183 -15.33 -11.24 6.10
CA PRO A 183 -14.36 -10.19 5.83
C PRO A 183 -12.96 -10.71 5.60
N MET A 184 -12.50 -11.70 6.39
CA MET A 184 -11.16 -12.26 6.22
C MET A 184 -11.00 -13.00 4.90
N THR A 185 -11.99 -13.75 4.44
CA THR A 185 -11.94 -14.40 3.13
C THR A 185 -11.83 -13.38 2.00
N ILE A 186 -12.62 -12.30 2.05
CA ILE A 186 -12.56 -11.22 1.06
C ILE A 186 -11.19 -10.53 1.09
N ILE A 187 -10.74 -10.14 2.28
CA ILE A 187 -9.47 -9.44 2.48
C ILE A 187 -8.29 -10.31 2.05
N PHE A 188 -8.33 -11.62 2.33
CA PHE A 188 -7.34 -12.56 1.84
C PHE A 188 -7.36 -12.65 0.31
N LEU A 189 -8.52 -12.72 -0.33
CA LEU A 189 -8.61 -12.81 -1.79
C LEU A 189 -8.01 -11.58 -2.50
N ILE A 190 -8.21 -10.38 -1.95
CA ILE A 190 -7.66 -9.12 -2.50
C ILE A 190 -6.26 -8.77 -1.97
N GLY A 191 -5.74 -9.51 -0.99
CA GLY A 191 -4.52 -9.14 -0.25
C GLY A 191 -3.47 -10.26 -0.12
N ALA A 192 -3.77 -11.50 -0.49
CA ALA A 192 -2.90 -12.67 -0.26
C ALA A 192 -1.59 -12.62 -1.05
N SER A 193 -1.62 -12.15 -2.30
CA SER A 193 -0.42 -12.04 -3.13
C SER A 193 0.08 -10.59 -3.19
N GLY A 194 1.41 -10.40 -3.18
CA GLY A 194 2.02 -9.07 -3.25
C GLY A 194 1.56 -8.27 -4.48
N ARG A 195 1.44 -8.95 -5.63
CA ARG A 195 0.97 -8.36 -6.89
C ARG A 195 -0.48 -7.88 -6.82
N ILE A 196 -1.39 -8.71 -6.31
CA ILE A 196 -2.81 -8.36 -6.21
C ILE A 196 -3.02 -7.29 -5.14
N ARG A 197 -2.33 -7.39 -3.99
CA ARG A 197 -2.44 -6.44 -2.88
C ARG A 197 -2.11 -5.00 -3.29
N ALA A 198 -1.19 -4.82 -4.23
CA ALA A 198 -0.79 -3.49 -4.72
C ALA A 198 -1.84 -2.84 -5.63
N VAL A 199 -2.77 -3.59 -6.23
CA VAL A 199 -3.70 -3.07 -7.26
C VAL A 199 -5.17 -3.25 -6.87
N ALA A 200 -5.54 -4.41 -6.34
CA ALA A 200 -6.94 -4.79 -6.07
C ALA A 200 -7.69 -3.81 -5.16
N PRO A 201 -7.10 -3.26 -4.09
CA PRO A 201 -7.78 -2.29 -3.24
C PRO A 201 -8.27 -1.06 -4.01
N TYR A 202 -7.49 -0.58 -4.98
CA TYR A 202 -7.85 0.57 -5.82
C TYR A 202 -8.95 0.24 -6.84
N LEU A 203 -9.05 -1.03 -7.25
CA LEU A 203 -10.06 -1.51 -8.19
C LEU A 203 -11.36 -1.97 -7.53
N LEU A 204 -11.40 -2.11 -6.20
CA LEU A 204 -12.58 -2.60 -5.50
C LEU A 204 -13.79 -1.69 -5.68
N ALA A 205 -13.65 -0.39 -5.43
CA ALA A 205 -14.77 0.57 -5.58
C ALA A 205 -15.29 0.64 -7.03
N PRO A 206 -14.44 0.77 -8.08
CA PRO A 206 -14.87 0.61 -9.46
C PRO A 206 -15.58 -0.73 -9.72
N SER A 207 -15.06 -1.84 -9.18
CA SER A 207 -15.66 -3.17 -9.41
C SER A 207 -17.03 -3.30 -8.76
N VAL A 208 -17.24 -2.73 -7.56
CA VAL A 208 -18.56 -2.65 -6.91
C VAL A 208 -19.53 -1.82 -7.73
N LEU A 209 -19.08 -0.68 -8.27
CA LEU A 209 -19.92 0.18 -9.10
C LEU A 209 -20.35 -0.52 -10.40
N LEU A 210 -19.40 -1.16 -11.09
CA LEU A 210 -19.65 -1.87 -12.35
C LEU A 210 -20.58 -3.08 -12.13
N THR A 211 -20.24 -3.96 -11.19
CA THR A 211 -21.08 -5.14 -10.89
C THR A 211 -22.44 -4.77 -10.33
N GLY A 212 -22.51 -3.76 -9.46
CA GLY A 212 -23.75 -3.21 -8.92
C GLY A 212 -24.65 -2.67 -10.02
N SER A 213 -24.09 -1.97 -11.01
CA SER A 213 -24.86 -1.48 -12.16
C SER A 213 -25.43 -2.62 -13.01
N SER A 214 -24.64 -3.67 -13.29
CA SER A 214 -25.11 -4.84 -14.02
C SER A 214 -26.27 -5.53 -13.30
N VAL A 215 -26.11 -5.78 -12.00
CA VAL A 215 -27.15 -6.44 -11.20
C VAL A 215 -28.41 -5.59 -11.10
N LEU A 216 -28.27 -4.27 -10.93
CA LEU A 216 -29.40 -3.35 -10.89
C LEU A 216 -30.17 -3.37 -12.22
N THR A 217 -29.47 -3.26 -13.35
CA THR A 217 -30.12 -3.28 -14.67
C THR A 217 -30.82 -4.61 -14.92
N LEU A 218 -30.19 -5.74 -14.59
CA LEU A 218 -30.80 -7.06 -14.72
C LEU A 218 -32.01 -7.25 -13.80
N GLN A 219 -31.99 -6.67 -12.60
CA GLN A 219 -33.14 -6.71 -11.68
C GLN A 219 -34.32 -5.89 -12.18
N VAL A 220 -34.06 -4.69 -12.72
CA VAL A 220 -35.11 -3.87 -13.34
C VAL A 220 -35.72 -4.63 -14.52
N MET A 221 -34.88 -5.23 -15.38
CA MET A 221 -35.35 -6.06 -16.48
C MET A 221 -36.17 -7.26 -16.01
N ALA A 222 -35.73 -7.97 -14.97
CA ALA A 222 -36.45 -9.11 -14.42
C ALA A 222 -37.80 -8.72 -13.81
N GLN A 223 -37.88 -7.57 -13.12
CA GLN A 223 -39.14 -7.06 -12.57
C GLN A 223 -40.13 -6.66 -13.67
N SER A 224 -39.62 -6.10 -14.78
CA SER A 224 -40.43 -5.72 -15.94
C SER A 224 -40.72 -6.87 -16.90
N ALA A 225 -40.27 -8.11 -16.61
CA ALA A 225 -40.38 -9.24 -17.55
C ALA A 225 -41.84 -9.62 -17.88
N HIS A 226 -42.77 -9.40 -16.94
CA HIS A 226 -44.20 -9.69 -17.16
C HIS A 226 -44.89 -8.65 -18.05
N ASN A 227 -44.35 -7.42 -18.11
CA ASN A 227 -44.87 -6.32 -18.93
C ASN A 227 -43.68 -5.55 -19.56
N PRO A 228 -42.96 -6.16 -20.51
CA PRO A 228 -41.77 -5.56 -21.08
C PRO A 228 -42.14 -4.39 -22.01
N ALA A 229 -41.29 -3.36 -22.03
CA ALA A 229 -41.52 -2.23 -22.93
C ALA A 229 -41.40 -2.67 -24.40
N PRO A 230 -42.19 -2.10 -25.34
CA PRO A 230 -42.22 -2.53 -26.74
C PRO A 230 -40.86 -2.52 -27.44
N TRP A 231 -40.01 -1.53 -27.10
CA TRP A 231 -38.66 -1.44 -27.66
C TRP A 231 -37.75 -2.58 -27.20
N VAL A 232 -37.94 -3.12 -25.99
CA VAL A 232 -37.18 -4.28 -25.50
C VAL A 232 -37.56 -5.53 -26.29
N ILE A 233 -38.86 -5.71 -26.58
CA ILE A 233 -39.34 -6.80 -27.43
C ILE A 233 -38.73 -6.69 -28.83
N GLY A 234 -38.73 -5.49 -29.42
CA GLY A 234 -38.10 -5.24 -30.73
C GLY A 234 -36.60 -5.53 -30.72
N LEU A 235 -35.89 -5.17 -29.65
CA LEU A 235 -34.46 -5.41 -29.50
C LEU A 235 -34.15 -6.91 -29.32
N VAL A 236 -34.96 -7.64 -28.56
CA VAL A 236 -34.88 -9.11 -28.48
C VAL A 236 -35.20 -9.76 -29.83
N GLY A 237 -36.15 -9.22 -30.59
CA GLY A 237 -36.50 -9.72 -31.93
C GLY A 237 -35.37 -9.55 -32.95
N THR A 238 -34.55 -8.50 -32.84
CA THR A 238 -33.43 -8.22 -33.75
C THR A 238 -32.13 -8.89 -33.34
N LEU A 239 -31.76 -8.84 -32.06
CA LEU A 239 -30.48 -9.32 -31.55
C LEU A 239 -30.55 -10.73 -30.93
N GLY A 240 -31.75 -11.21 -30.60
CA GLY A 240 -31.96 -12.42 -29.82
C GLY A 240 -31.86 -12.18 -28.30
N ALA A 241 -32.36 -13.15 -27.52
CA ALA A 241 -32.47 -13.02 -26.07
C ALA A 241 -31.11 -12.92 -25.35
N TYR A 242 -30.15 -13.81 -25.68
CA TYR A 242 -28.84 -13.81 -25.01
C TYR A 242 -28.00 -12.56 -25.29
N PRO A 243 -27.88 -12.08 -26.56
CA PRO A 243 -27.15 -10.84 -26.82
C PRO A 243 -27.83 -9.62 -26.19
N THR A 244 -29.16 -9.61 -26.13
CA THR A 244 -29.91 -8.57 -25.41
C THR A 244 -29.58 -8.57 -23.92
N LEU A 245 -29.60 -9.73 -23.26
CA LEU A 245 -29.22 -9.88 -21.86
C LEU A 245 -27.77 -9.41 -21.61
N LEU A 246 -26.85 -9.77 -22.49
CA LEU A 246 -25.45 -9.33 -22.39
C LEU A 246 -25.33 -7.80 -22.54
N LEU A 247 -26.07 -7.20 -23.47
CA LEU A 247 -26.12 -5.76 -23.65
C LEU A 247 -26.65 -5.04 -22.40
N PHE A 248 -27.69 -5.56 -21.75
CA PHE A 248 -28.19 -4.99 -20.49
C PHE A 248 -27.24 -5.23 -19.31
N ALA A 249 -26.53 -6.35 -19.29
CA ALA A 249 -25.54 -6.63 -18.26
C ALA A 249 -24.30 -5.73 -18.37
N LEU A 250 -23.78 -5.51 -19.58
CA LEU A 250 -22.51 -4.79 -19.81
C LEU A 250 -22.67 -3.36 -20.33
N GLY A 251 -23.81 -3.02 -20.93
CA GLY A 251 -24.11 -1.69 -21.43
C GLY A 251 -23.91 -0.58 -20.39
N PRO A 252 -24.32 -0.74 -19.11
CA PRO A 252 -24.05 0.24 -18.07
C PRO A 252 -22.57 0.56 -17.87
N TRP A 253 -21.66 -0.37 -18.20
CA TRP A 253 -20.22 -0.17 -18.03
C TRP A 253 -19.68 0.88 -18.99
N LEU A 254 -20.24 1.00 -20.18
CA LEU A 254 -19.86 2.04 -21.14
C LEU A 254 -20.22 3.44 -20.62
N ILE A 255 -21.38 3.56 -19.98
CA ILE A 255 -21.82 4.80 -19.32
C ILE A 255 -20.92 5.11 -18.12
N LEU A 256 -20.54 4.06 -17.37
CA LEU A 256 -19.71 4.18 -16.17
C LEU A 256 -18.20 4.27 -16.46
N ALA A 257 -17.76 4.12 -17.71
CA ALA A 257 -16.35 4.22 -18.07
C ALA A 257 -15.76 5.59 -17.71
N TRP A 258 -16.48 6.67 -18.04
CA TRP A 258 -16.08 8.03 -17.70
C TRP A 258 -15.97 8.29 -16.18
N PRO A 259 -16.97 7.99 -15.33
CA PRO A 259 -16.85 8.20 -13.90
C PRO A 259 -15.79 7.30 -13.25
N VAL A 260 -15.61 6.05 -13.71
CA VAL A 260 -14.52 5.18 -13.23
C VAL A 260 -13.16 5.78 -13.56
N PHE A 261 -12.95 6.25 -14.79
CA PHE A 261 -11.72 6.92 -15.20
C PHE A 261 -11.48 8.22 -14.41
N SER A 262 -12.51 9.04 -14.26
CA SER A 262 -12.47 10.29 -13.50
C SER A 262 -12.14 10.05 -12.02
N PHE A 263 -12.69 9.00 -11.43
CA PHE A 263 -12.37 8.56 -10.07
C PHE A 263 -10.90 8.15 -9.95
N GLY A 264 -10.37 7.37 -10.91
CA GLY A 264 -8.95 7.02 -10.95
C GLY A 264 -8.03 8.25 -11.00
N LYS A 265 -8.36 9.23 -11.85
CA LYS A 265 -7.63 10.50 -11.96
C LYS A 265 -7.67 11.29 -10.66
N TRP A 266 -8.85 11.38 -10.04
CA TRP A 266 -9.02 12.03 -8.75
C TRP A 266 -8.19 11.34 -7.66
N LEU A 267 -8.18 9.99 -7.64
CA LEU A 267 -7.45 9.21 -6.66
C LEU A 267 -5.94 9.41 -6.79
N ALA A 268 -5.40 9.38 -8.01
CA ALA A 268 -4.00 9.69 -8.28
C ALA A 268 -3.63 11.11 -7.84
N ASN A 269 -4.46 12.11 -8.17
CA ASN A 269 -4.26 13.49 -7.72
C ASN A 269 -4.32 13.65 -6.21
N ALA A 270 -5.26 12.97 -5.54
CA ALA A 270 -5.41 13.01 -4.09
C ALA A 270 -4.22 12.34 -3.39
N TYR A 271 -3.70 11.25 -3.96
CA TYR A 271 -2.46 10.63 -3.51
C TYR A 271 -1.26 11.57 -3.71
N ARG A 272 -1.05 12.13 -4.92
CA ARG A 272 0.03 13.10 -5.17
C ARG A 272 -0.01 14.32 -4.26
N SER A 273 -1.20 14.84 -3.96
CA SER A 273 -1.39 15.98 -3.05
C SER A 273 -1.38 15.60 -1.55
N LYS A 274 -0.96 14.37 -1.20
CA LYS A 274 -0.82 13.88 0.17
C LYS A 274 -2.09 14.01 1.01
N ARG A 275 -3.27 13.81 0.38
CA ARG A 275 -4.55 13.74 1.10
C ARG A 275 -4.70 12.45 1.89
N PHE A 276 -4.03 11.39 1.46
CA PHE A 276 -3.94 10.10 2.15
C PHE A 276 -2.60 9.41 1.83
N SER A 277 -2.27 8.37 2.59
CA SER A 277 -1.12 7.48 2.33
C SER A 277 -1.60 6.11 1.83
N ASP A 278 -0.67 5.33 1.24
CA ASP A 278 -0.89 3.94 0.83
C ASP A 278 -1.45 3.09 1.99
N LEU A 279 -0.86 3.21 3.18
CA LEU A 279 -1.27 2.49 4.38
C LEU A 279 -2.71 2.83 4.80
N ILE A 280 -3.04 4.11 4.88
CA ILE A 280 -4.36 4.55 5.33
C ILE A 280 -5.43 4.15 4.33
N TYR A 281 -5.14 4.19 3.03
CA TYR A 281 -6.07 3.71 2.01
C TYR A 281 -6.36 2.22 2.19
N LEU A 282 -5.34 1.38 2.36
CA LEU A 282 -5.52 -0.06 2.60
C LEU A 282 -6.34 -0.35 3.86
N ILE A 283 -6.06 0.36 4.95
CA ILE A 283 -6.83 0.25 6.20
C ILE A 283 -8.30 0.66 5.96
N ALA A 284 -8.53 1.73 5.21
CA ALA A 284 -9.88 2.18 4.87
C ALA A 284 -10.61 1.13 4.02
N THR A 285 -9.96 0.53 3.04
CA THR A 285 -10.52 -0.56 2.22
C THR A 285 -10.91 -1.77 3.08
N TYR A 286 -10.06 -2.18 4.02
CA TYR A 286 -10.36 -3.31 4.90
C TYR A 286 -11.52 -3.02 5.84
N TRP A 287 -11.53 -1.84 6.48
CA TRP A 287 -12.67 -1.41 7.29
C TRP A 287 -13.96 -1.29 6.48
N PHE A 288 -13.90 -0.78 5.25
CA PHE A 288 -15.06 -0.75 4.37
C PHE A 288 -15.63 -2.15 4.13
N VAL A 289 -14.78 -3.14 3.80
CA VAL A 289 -15.22 -4.53 3.62
C VAL A 289 -15.85 -5.08 4.89
N ILE A 290 -15.27 -4.81 6.06
CA ILE A 290 -15.76 -5.30 7.35
C ILE A 290 -17.12 -4.67 7.70
N LEU A 291 -17.24 -3.35 7.61
CA LEU A 291 -18.48 -2.61 7.88
C LEU A 291 -19.57 -2.96 6.86
N PHE A 292 -19.20 -3.17 5.60
CA PHE A 292 -20.15 -3.57 4.58
C PHE A 292 -20.65 -5.00 4.81
N ALA A 293 -19.75 -5.96 5.04
CA ALA A 293 -20.11 -7.35 5.27
C ALA A 293 -20.95 -7.54 6.54
N SER A 294 -20.64 -6.80 7.61
CA SER A 294 -21.44 -6.85 8.84
C SER A 294 -22.83 -6.22 8.71
N ALA A 295 -23.07 -5.40 7.69
CA ALA A 295 -24.39 -4.80 7.44
C ALA A 295 -25.33 -5.78 6.74
N LEU A 296 -24.79 -6.74 5.99
CA LEU A 296 -25.58 -7.62 5.13
C LEU A 296 -26.68 -8.41 5.86
N PRO A 297 -26.42 -9.03 7.03
CA PRO A 297 -27.48 -9.76 7.74
C PRO A 297 -28.63 -8.85 8.18
N ALA A 298 -28.32 -7.61 8.57
CA ALA A 298 -29.31 -6.65 9.03
C ALA A 298 -30.15 -6.06 7.88
N MET A 299 -29.75 -6.24 6.62
CA MET A 299 -30.56 -5.78 5.48
C MET A 299 -31.93 -6.45 5.41
N GLU A 300 -32.04 -7.68 5.92
CA GLU A 300 -33.31 -8.42 5.90
C GLU A 300 -34.34 -7.83 6.86
N SER A 301 -33.90 -7.26 7.98
CA SER A 301 -34.76 -6.68 9.01
C SER A 301 -35.01 -5.19 8.81
N VAL A 302 -33.95 -4.41 8.52
CA VAL A 302 -34.01 -2.93 8.48
C VAL A 302 -33.68 -2.34 7.10
N GLY A 303 -33.51 -3.17 6.08
CA GLY A 303 -33.25 -2.73 4.70
C GLY A 303 -31.94 -1.93 4.58
N TRP A 304 -31.98 -0.84 3.83
CA TRP A 304 -30.81 0.01 3.58
C TRP A 304 -30.27 0.72 4.84
N LEU A 305 -31.07 0.85 5.90
CA LEU A 305 -30.61 1.42 7.17
C LEU A 305 -29.46 0.63 7.78
N ALA A 306 -29.30 -0.65 7.45
CA ALA A 306 -28.18 -1.47 7.88
C ALA A 306 -26.81 -0.86 7.52
N PHE A 307 -26.71 -0.08 6.44
CA PHE A 307 -25.45 0.57 6.03
C PHE A 307 -25.12 1.87 6.78
N VAL A 308 -25.94 2.28 7.76
CA VAL A 308 -25.65 3.45 8.62
C VAL A 308 -24.31 3.32 9.37
N GLN A 309 -23.80 2.09 9.53
CA GLN A 309 -22.50 1.83 10.13
C GLN A 309 -21.30 2.13 9.22
N VAL A 310 -21.47 2.19 7.88
CA VAL A 310 -20.37 2.50 6.94
C VAL A 310 -19.79 3.91 7.17
N PRO A 311 -20.59 4.96 7.44
CA PRO A 311 -20.09 6.27 7.88
C PRO A 311 -19.10 6.27 9.05
N ALA A 312 -19.04 5.23 9.88
CA ALA A 312 -18.01 5.12 10.92
C ALA A 312 -16.58 5.20 10.34
N LEU A 313 -16.40 4.87 9.06
CA LEU A 313 -15.13 5.01 8.34
C LEU A 313 -14.59 6.46 8.34
N LEU A 314 -15.44 7.47 8.53
CA LEU A 314 -15.04 8.89 8.58
C LEU A 314 -14.13 9.21 9.77
N TRP A 315 -14.05 8.34 10.78
CA TRP A 315 -13.06 8.47 11.85
C TRP A 315 -11.62 8.42 11.36
N LEU A 316 -11.32 7.68 10.27
CA LEU A 316 -9.97 7.63 9.69
C LEU A 316 -9.46 9.02 9.26
N PRO A 317 -10.10 9.72 8.31
CA PRO A 317 -9.64 11.05 7.91
C PRO A 317 -9.77 12.08 9.03
N LEU A 318 -10.80 11.99 9.89
CA LEU A 318 -11.00 12.93 10.99
C LEU A 318 -9.86 12.87 12.02
N VAL A 319 -9.54 11.67 12.53
CA VAL A 319 -8.48 11.50 13.53
C VAL A 319 -7.11 11.82 12.94
N LEU A 320 -6.84 11.42 11.70
CA LEU A 320 -5.58 11.76 11.03
C LEU A 320 -5.42 13.26 10.82
N PHE A 321 -6.49 13.97 10.49
CA PHE A 321 -6.48 15.43 10.40
C PHE A 321 -6.19 16.06 11.77
N CYS A 322 -6.90 15.65 12.82
CA CYS A 322 -6.72 16.15 14.18
C CYS A 322 -5.32 15.84 14.76
N LEU A 323 -4.77 14.66 14.46
CA LEU A 323 -3.49 14.19 15.01
C LEU A 323 -2.31 14.37 14.03
N ARG A 324 -2.50 15.05 12.90
CA ARG A 324 -1.46 15.23 11.87
C ARG A 324 -0.18 15.86 12.44
N GLY A 325 -0.34 16.87 13.30
CA GLY A 325 0.78 17.52 13.98
C GLY A 325 1.48 16.59 14.98
N HIS A 326 0.74 15.67 15.60
CA HIS A 326 1.31 14.68 16.51
C HIS A 326 2.07 13.59 15.75
N LEU A 327 1.59 13.16 14.58
CA LEU A 327 2.22 12.13 13.74
C LEU A 327 3.43 12.64 12.95
N LYS A 328 3.49 13.96 12.67
CA LYS A 328 4.60 14.56 11.93
C LYS A 328 5.94 14.31 12.64
N PRO A 329 6.97 13.81 11.92
CA PRO A 329 8.35 13.77 12.41
C PRO A 329 8.82 15.16 12.85
N ARG A 330 9.54 15.22 13.99
CA ARG A 330 9.99 16.49 14.60
C ARG A 330 11.44 16.84 14.26
N LEU A 331 12.22 15.85 13.90
CA LEU A 331 13.64 15.97 13.59
C LEU A 331 13.85 16.01 12.07
N SER A 332 15.01 16.50 11.65
CA SER A 332 15.37 16.51 10.23
C SER A 332 15.51 15.08 9.72
N PRO A 333 14.80 14.69 8.66
CA PRO A 333 14.81 13.32 8.18
C PRO A 333 16.11 13.00 7.44
N PRO A 334 16.89 11.98 7.88
CA PRO A 334 18.01 11.49 7.08
C PRO A 334 17.51 10.85 5.78
N THR A 335 18.27 11.00 4.69
CA THR A 335 17.98 10.37 3.40
C THR A 335 18.78 9.06 3.28
N LEU A 336 18.06 7.95 3.14
CA LEU A 336 18.62 6.62 2.90
C LEU A 336 18.64 6.32 1.41
N LEU A 337 19.83 6.05 0.87
CA LEU A 337 19.99 5.45 -0.44
C LEU A 337 20.04 3.92 -0.30
N VAL A 338 19.19 3.23 -1.07
CA VAL A 338 19.14 1.77 -1.12
C VAL A 338 19.71 1.28 -2.44
N LEU A 339 20.79 0.49 -2.36
CA LEU A 339 21.43 -0.17 -3.48
C LEU A 339 21.37 -1.68 -3.29
N ARG A 340 21.35 -2.44 -4.38
CA ARG A 340 21.13 -3.89 -4.32
C ARG A 340 21.59 -4.60 -5.57
N VAL A 341 22.00 -5.86 -5.41
CA VAL A 341 22.19 -6.79 -6.53
C VAL A 341 20.81 -7.16 -7.09
N PHE A 342 20.58 -6.83 -8.38
CA PHE A 342 19.36 -7.26 -9.08
C PHE A 342 19.30 -8.79 -9.20
N GLN A 343 18.08 -9.37 -9.24
CA GLN A 343 17.76 -10.80 -9.48
C GLN A 343 17.54 -11.71 -8.25
N ARG A 344 17.33 -11.16 -7.04
CA ARG A 344 16.95 -11.94 -5.84
C ARG A 344 15.67 -11.43 -5.16
N ASP A 345 14.56 -11.46 -5.89
CA ASP A 345 13.26 -10.87 -5.52
C ASP A 345 12.85 -11.14 -4.05
N ALA A 346 12.83 -12.41 -3.61
CA ALA A 346 12.32 -12.74 -2.27
C ALA A 346 13.21 -12.24 -1.10
N GLN A 347 14.53 -12.18 -1.28
CA GLN A 347 15.44 -11.72 -0.23
C GLN A 347 15.44 -10.19 -0.12
N VAL A 348 15.40 -9.51 -1.27
CA VAL A 348 15.28 -8.06 -1.38
C VAL A 348 13.92 -7.59 -0.85
N GLU A 349 12.83 -8.28 -1.21
CA GLU A 349 11.49 -7.97 -0.68
C GLU A 349 11.44 -8.02 0.85
N ARG A 350 12.08 -9.02 1.48
CA ARG A 350 12.12 -9.12 2.95
C ARG A 350 12.93 -7.99 3.59
N LEU A 351 14.07 -7.63 2.99
CA LEU A 351 14.86 -6.48 3.45
C LEU A 351 14.02 -5.21 3.38
N PHE A 352 13.33 -5.00 2.27
CA PHE A 352 12.46 -3.86 2.05
C PHE A 352 11.32 -3.80 3.08
N ASP A 353 10.60 -4.92 3.24
CA ASP A 353 9.46 -5.00 4.15
C ASP A 353 9.86 -4.80 5.63
N GLN A 354 11.08 -5.18 6.02
CA GLN A 354 11.51 -5.13 7.43
C GLN A 354 12.31 -3.86 7.79
N VAL A 355 13.23 -3.42 6.93
CA VAL A 355 14.12 -2.28 7.19
C VAL A 355 13.54 -1.00 6.63
N ILE A 356 13.21 -0.98 5.33
CA ILE A 356 12.80 0.25 4.64
C ILE A 356 11.47 0.77 5.16
N GLU A 357 10.52 -0.13 5.42
CA GLU A 357 9.21 0.28 5.96
C GLU A 357 9.29 0.89 7.36
N ARG A 358 10.26 0.44 8.17
CA ARG A 358 10.55 1.05 9.47
C ARG A 358 11.29 2.37 9.30
N TRP A 359 12.25 2.44 8.38
CA TRP A 359 12.99 3.67 8.07
C TRP A 359 12.06 4.82 7.64
N ARG A 360 11.01 4.52 6.87
CA ARG A 360 9.99 5.49 6.41
C ARG A 360 9.34 6.28 7.55
N LEU A 361 9.41 5.85 8.81
CA LEU A 361 8.87 6.61 9.95
C LEU A 361 9.75 7.78 10.40
N SER A 362 10.99 7.84 9.92
CA SER A 362 12.01 8.78 10.40
C SER A 362 12.80 9.46 9.28
N GLY A 363 12.89 8.86 8.09
CA GLY A 363 13.74 9.35 7.01
C GLY A 363 13.17 9.11 5.62
N ASN A 364 13.69 9.86 4.65
CA ASN A 364 13.41 9.68 3.24
C ASN A 364 14.13 8.43 2.71
N THR A 365 13.54 7.79 1.69
CA THR A 365 14.17 6.67 0.98
C THR A 365 14.29 7.02 -0.49
N VAL A 366 15.49 6.85 -1.06
CA VAL A 366 15.76 6.98 -2.49
C VAL A 366 16.37 5.69 -3.03
N LEU A 367 15.99 5.30 -4.23
CA LEU A 367 16.55 4.11 -4.89
C LEU A 367 16.51 4.22 -6.42
N ILE A 368 17.35 3.43 -7.08
CA ILE A 368 17.21 3.17 -8.52
C ILE A 368 16.20 2.03 -8.68
N ALA A 369 15.17 2.28 -9.49
CA ALA A 369 14.07 1.34 -9.69
C ALA A 369 14.57 0.04 -10.31
N GLY A 370 13.96 -1.06 -9.90
CA GLY A 370 14.30 -2.41 -10.37
C GLY A 370 13.06 -3.29 -10.45
N THR A 371 13.14 -4.33 -11.28
CA THR A 371 12.00 -5.24 -11.53
C THR A 371 11.58 -6.07 -10.32
N ASP A 372 12.48 -6.20 -9.35
CA ASP A 372 12.39 -6.98 -8.12
C ASP A 372 11.52 -6.31 -7.03
N LEU A 373 11.33 -4.99 -7.07
CA LEU A 373 10.52 -4.25 -6.09
C LEU A 373 9.20 -3.69 -6.65
N LEU A 374 8.91 -3.87 -7.94
CA LEU A 374 7.75 -3.26 -8.59
C LEU A 374 6.43 -3.50 -7.86
N SER A 375 6.20 -4.72 -7.36
CA SER A 375 4.96 -5.04 -6.65
C SER A 375 4.88 -4.45 -5.23
N ARG A 376 5.99 -3.93 -4.69
CA ARG A 376 6.10 -3.38 -3.34
C ARG A 376 6.12 -1.86 -3.30
N THR A 377 6.50 -1.24 -4.41
CA THR A 377 6.54 0.21 -4.59
C THR A 377 5.42 0.75 -5.46
N LEU A 378 4.71 -0.12 -6.22
CA LEU A 378 3.55 0.27 -7.01
C LEU A 378 2.51 1.00 -6.17
N ASP A 379 2.24 2.25 -6.56
CA ASP A 379 1.27 3.12 -5.91
C ASP A 379 0.13 3.53 -6.87
N PRO A 380 -0.91 4.26 -6.39
CA PRO A 380 -2.04 4.67 -7.23
C PRO A 380 -1.64 5.57 -8.41
N ASP A 381 -0.59 6.38 -8.25
CA ASP A 381 -0.15 7.33 -9.27
C ASP A 381 0.64 6.60 -10.37
N ASP A 382 1.48 5.62 -10.00
CA ASP A 382 2.10 4.69 -10.95
C ASP A 382 1.05 3.92 -11.77
N LEU A 383 0.05 3.37 -11.07
CA LEU A 383 -1.04 2.62 -11.70
C LEU A 383 -1.79 3.50 -12.71
N PHE A 384 -2.10 4.74 -12.36
CA PHE A 384 -2.82 5.66 -13.24
C PHE A 384 -1.95 6.13 -14.42
N VAL A 385 -0.66 6.43 -14.20
CA VAL A 385 0.28 6.74 -15.28
C VAL A 385 0.40 5.58 -16.27
N TYR A 386 0.45 4.35 -15.77
CA TYR A 386 0.44 3.17 -16.61
C TYR A 386 -0.85 3.04 -17.45
N LEU A 387 -2.02 3.18 -16.81
CA LEU A 387 -3.31 3.08 -17.48
C LEU A 387 -3.52 4.19 -18.53
N ASN A 388 -2.88 5.35 -18.37
CA ASN A 388 -2.87 6.42 -19.37
C ASN A 388 -1.84 6.23 -20.50
N GLY A 389 -1.02 5.19 -20.45
CA GLY A 389 0.00 4.93 -21.47
C GLY A 389 1.24 5.84 -21.39
N THR A 390 1.40 6.64 -20.33
CA THR A 390 2.51 7.59 -20.18
C THR A 390 3.65 7.06 -19.30
N LEU A 391 3.72 5.74 -19.08
CA LEU A 391 4.75 5.12 -18.23
C LEU A 391 6.19 5.44 -18.67
N ALA A 392 6.43 5.55 -19.99
CA ALA A 392 7.75 5.88 -20.53
C ALA A 392 8.26 7.26 -20.07
N GLU A 393 7.36 8.21 -19.78
CA GLU A 393 7.72 9.55 -19.30
C GLU A 393 8.28 9.54 -17.86
N ARG A 394 8.11 8.44 -17.12
CA ARG A 394 8.76 8.27 -15.80
C ARG A 394 10.24 7.93 -15.90
N PHE A 395 10.70 7.43 -17.04
CA PHE A 395 12.10 7.05 -17.22
C PHE A 395 12.97 8.27 -17.52
N ILE A 396 14.17 8.28 -16.95
CA ILE A 396 15.22 9.27 -17.20
C ILE A 396 15.94 8.87 -18.48
N ALA A 397 15.58 9.52 -19.58
CA ALA A 397 16.12 9.29 -20.92
C ALA A 397 17.53 9.88 -21.11
N ASN A 398 17.81 11.01 -20.47
CA ASN A 398 19.11 11.68 -20.54
C ASN A 398 19.51 12.27 -19.18
N PRO A 399 20.81 12.56 -18.96
CA PRO A 399 21.28 13.12 -17.71
C PRO A 399 20.70 14.50 -17.35
N ALA A 400 20.27 15.30 -18.33
CA ALA A 400 19.69 16.62 -18.09
C ALA A 400 18.36 16.56 -17.33
N GLN A 401 17.57 15.47 -17.52
CA GLN A 401 16.31 15.24 -16.82
C GLN A 401 16.49 14.86 -15.33
N ILE A 402 17.70 14.51 -14.89
CA ILE A 402 17.94 14.05 -13.51
C ILE A 402 17.60 15.14 -12.49
N GLY A 403 18.01 16.38 -12.77
CA GLY A 403 17.74 17.52 -11.88
C GLY A 403 16.25 17.73 -11.64
N GLU A 404 15.47 17.73 -12.73
CA GLU A 404 14.00 17.86 -12.67
C GLU A 404 13.37 16.67 -11.94
N ARG A 405 13.81 15.44 -12.23
CA ARG A 405 13.29 14.24 -11.57
C ARG A 405 13.49 14.27 -10.06
N ILE A 406 14.69 14.64 -9.61
CA ILE A 406 15.03 14.72 -8.19
C ILE A 406 14.31 15.90 -7.52
N ALA A 407 14.13 17.02 -8.23
CA ALA A 407 13.34 18.14 -7.72
C ALA A 407 11.87 17.76 -7.49
N GLY A 408 11.34 16.83 -8.30
CA GLY A 408 10.00 16.27 -8.16
C GLY A 408 9.83 15.22 -7.04
N PHE A 409 10.88 14.87 -6.30
CA PHE A 409 10.80 13.90 -5.21
C PHE A 409 9.95 14.39 -4.03
N ASP A 410 9.29 13.43 -3.38
CA ASP A 410 8.44 13.65 -2.23
C ASP A 410 9.25 13.64 -0.93
N TRP A 411 9.72 14.82 -0.51
CA TRP A 411 10.52 15.00 0.71
C TRP A 411 9.71 15.21 1.99
N GLN A 412 8.39 15.44 1.86
CA GLN A 412 7.51 15.66 3.00
C GLN A 412 6.79 14.36 3.41
N PRO A 413 6.56 14.14 4.71
CA PRO A 413 5.81 12.98 5.19
C PRO A 413 4.32 13.06 4.80
N ASP A 414 3.71 11.90 4.64
CA ASP A 414 2.28 11.72 4.47
C ASP A 414 1.49 12.01 5.77
N PRO A 415 0.15 12.08 5.73
CA PRO A 415 -0.67 12.36 6.92
C PRO A 415 -0.48 11.38 8.09
N ASP A 416 -0.03 10.15 7.82
CA ASP A 416 0.31 9.14 8.83
C ASP A 416 1.73 9.29 9.40
N GLY A 417 2.48 10.31 8.95
CA GLY A 417 3.84 10.63 9.40
C GLY A 417 4.94 9.88 8.66
N ARG A 418 4.60 9.05 7.67
CA ARG A 418 5.58 8.24 6.92
C ARG A 418 6.10 8.98 5.70
N TYR A 419 7.37 8.81 5.39
CA TYR A 419 7.97 9.28 4.14
C TYR A 419 7.69 8.28 3.01
N ARG A 420 7.60 8.80 1.78
CA ARG A 420 7.44 7.99 0.57
C ARG A 420 8.79 7.46 0.10
N ILE A 421 8.74 6.40 -0.70
CA ILE A 421 9.91 5.89 -1.41
C ILE A 421 9.99 6.66 -2.73
N ASN A 422 11.16 7.24 -3.01
CA ASN A 422 11.43 7.95 -4.25
C ASN A 422 12.27 7.06 -5.16
N GLU A 423 11.81 6.87 -6.39
CA GLU A 423 12.45 5.95 -7.34
C GLU A 423 12.93 6.70 -8.59
N CYS A 424 14.17 6.43 -8.99
CA CYS A 424 14.68 6.80 -10.30
C CYS A 424 14.52 5.63 -11.26
N TYR A 425 13.64 5.77 -12.25
CA TYR A 425 13.56 4.85 -13.39
C TYR A 425 14.61 5.26 -14.42
N CYS A 426 15.63 4.42 -14.62
CA CYS A 426 16.76 4.74 -15.51
C CYS A 426 16.83 3.76 -16.67
N PHE A 427 17.40 4.23 -17.79
CA PHE A 427 17.90 3.36 -18.85
C PHE A 427 19.36 3.00 -18.58
N ASP A 428 19.89 2.02 -19.31
CA ASP A 428 21.28 1.55 -19.20
C ASP A 428 22.32 2.67 -19.41
N SER A 429 21.97 3.74 -20.12
CA SER A 429 22.83 4.89 -20.37
C SER A 429 22.80 5.96 -19.26
N THR A 430 21.79 5.98 -18.39
CA THR A 430 21.55 7.10 -17.44
C THR A 430 21.69 6.71 -15.97
N TRP A 431 21.70 5.42 -15.63
CA TRP A 431 21.74 4.96 -14.24
C TRP A 431 22.98 5.43 -13.47
N GLN A 432 24.16 5.52 -14.11
CA GLN A 432 25.39 6.00 -13.45
C GLN A 432 25.26 7.47 -13.04
N SER A 433 24.73 8.30 -13.94
CA SER A 433 24.51 9.73 -13.65
C SER A 433 23.47 9.90 -12.54
N ALA A 434 22.41 9.08 -12.55
CA ALA A 434 21.40 9.07 -11.49
C ALA A 434 22.00 8.64 -10.15
N LEU A 435 22.85 7.61 -10.14
CA LEU A 435 23.56 7.15 -8.94
C LEU A 435 24.36 8.29 -8.29
N HIS A 436 25.19 8.99 -9.06
CA HIS A 436 25.96 10.14 -8.54
C HIS A 436 25.07 11.21 -7.93
N ALA A 437 23.96 11.53 -8.59
CA ALA A 437 23.02 12.54 -8.11
C ALA A 437 22.26 12.11 -6.83
N LEU A 438 21.99 10.81 -6.66
CA LEU A 438 21.39 10.24 -5.46
C LEU A 438 22.39 10.17 -4.30
N VAL A 439 23.62 9.71 -4.56
CA VAL A 439 24.72 9.67 -3.57
C VAL A 439 24.98 11.07 -3.00
N ALA A 440 24.95 12.10 -3.86
CA ALA A 440 25.15 13.48 -3.43
C ALA A 440 24.07 14.03 -2.47
N ARG A 441 22.94 13.33 -2.32
CA ARG A 441 21.82 13.71 -1.44
C ARG A 441 21.61 12.73 -0.29
N ALA A 442 22.28 11.58 -0.31
CA ALA A 442 22.13 10.58 0.71
C ALA A 442 22.93 10.97 1.96
N ASP A 443 22.35 10.76 3.14
CA ASP A 443 23.07 10.83 4.40
C ASP A 443 23.74 9.49 4.71
N VAL A 444 23.03 8.40 4.40
CA VAL A 444 23.41 7.02 4.70
C VAL A 444 23.03 6.10 3.55
N VAL A 445 23.78 5.01 3.40
CA VAL A 445 23.57 4.02 2.34
C VAL A 445 23.35 2.65 2.95
N LEU A 446 22.34 1.93 2.45
CA LEU A 446 22.17 0.51 2.66
C LEU A 446 22.41 -0.20 1.33
N MET A 447 23.47 -1.00 1.26
CA MET A 447 23.81 -1.77 0.07
C MET A 447 23.63 -3.27 0.34
N ASP A 448 22.70 -3.89 -0.37
CA ASP A 448 22.46 -5.33 -0.30
C ASP A 448 23.32 -6.08 -1.33
N LEU A 449 24.44 -6.65 -0.87
CA LEU A 449 25.37 -7.44 -1.68
C LEU A 449 25.15 -8.96 -1.55
N ARG A 450 24.06 -9.42 -0.94
CA ARG A 450 23.80 -10.86 -0.81
C ARG A 450 23.76 -11.54 -2.17
N GLY A 451 24.61 -12.55 -2.37
CA GLY A 451 24.81 -13.22 -3.64
C GLY A 451 25.64 -12.47 -4.68
N PHE A 452 26.32 -11.39 -4.32
CA PHE A 452 27.23 -10.66 -5.20
C PHE A 452 28.37 -11.56 -5.69
N ARG A 453 28.70 -11.43 -6.98
CA ARG A 453 29.78 -12.12 -7.68
C ARG A 453 30.60 -11.10 -8.48
N MET A 454 31.81 -11.49 -8.88
CA MET A 454 32.73 -10.66 -9.68
C MET A 454 32.10 -10.12 -10.99
N GLU A 455 31.14 -10.84 -11.56
CA GLU A 455 30.42 -10.47 -12.79
C GLU A 455 29.46 -9.29 -12.61
N ASN A 456 29.08 -8.94 -11.38
CA ASN A 456 28.16 -7.85 -11.07
C ASN A 456 28.83 -6.48 -11.21
N ARG A 457 29.25 -6.13 -12.43
CA ARG A 457 29.98 -4.89 -12.76
C ARG A 457 29.26 -3.61 -12.30
N GLY A 458 27.91 -3.61 -12.29
CA GLY A 458 27.12 -2.49 -11.77
C GLY A 458 27.37 -2.24 -10.29
N CYS A 459 27.29 -3.27 -9.45
CA CYS A 459 27.54 -3.17 -8.01
C CYS A 459 29.01 -2.81 -7.70
N ARG A 460 29.96 -3.28 -8.50
CA ARG A 460 31.37 -2.86 -8.38
C ARG A 460 31.57 -1.37 -8.63
N TYR A 461 30.92 -0.85 -9.69
CA TYR A 461 30.92 0.58 -9.97
C TYR A 461 30.28 1.37 -8.81
N GLU A 462 29.13 0.90 -8.30
CA GLU A 462 28.47 1.49 -7.14
C GLU A 462 29.40 1.56 -5.92
N LEU A 463 30.07 0.46 -5.57
CA LEU A 463 31.05 0.42 -4.48
C LEU A 463 32.15 1.46 -4.65
N GLY A 464 32.71 1.58 -5.86
CA GLY A 464 33.73 2.61 -6.15
C GLY A 464 33.21 4.04 -5.98
N VAL A 465 31.98 4.33 -6.40
CA VAL A 465 31.34 5.64 -6.18
C VAL A 465 31.15 5.92 -4.69
N LEU A 466 30.67 4.94 -3.93
CA LEU A 466 30.48 5.06 -2.48
C LEU A 466 31.80 5.24 -1.73
N ALA A 467 32.85 4.54 -2.16
CA ALA A 467 34.19 4.68 -1.61
C ALA A 467 34.76 6.09 -1.85
N GLY A 468 34.43 6.71 -2.99
CA GLY A 468 34.90 8.05 -3.34
C GLY A 468 34.18 9.21 -2.62
N ASP A 469 32.94 9.04 -2.15
CA ASP A 469 32.17 10.15 -1.56
C ASP A 469 32.34 10.24 -0.03
N SER A 470 33.07 11.26 0.41
CA SER A 470 33.34 11.51 1.83
C SER A 470 32.17 12.14 2.60
N ARG A 471 31.09 12.56 1.93
CA ARG A 471 29.89 13.15 2.57
C ARG A 471 28.98 12.09 3.17
N LEU A 472 29.05 10.87 2.65
CA LEU A 472 28.29 9.74 3.18
C LEU A 472 28.77 9.44 4.60
N ARG A 473 27.86 9.54 5.56
CA ARG A 473 28.18 9.33 6.98
C ARG A 473 28.45 7.86 7.27
N ARG A 474 27.63 6.99 6.68
CA ARG A 474 27.65 5.55 6.93
C ARG A 474 27.19 4.77 5.71
N ILE A 475 27.88 3.67 5.44
CA ILE A 475 27.52 2.71 4.40
C ILE A 475 27.39 1.35 5.09
N VAL A 476 26.16 0.86 5.20
CA VAL A 476 25.86 -0.47 5.75
C VAL A 476 25.78 -1.45 4.59
N VAL A 477 26.63 -2.46 4.60
CA VAL A 477 26.70 -3.48 3.55
C VAL A 477 26.23 -4.81 4.09
N LEU A 478 25.21 -5.38 3.45
CA LEU A 478 24.69 -6.70 3.77
C LEU A 478 25.35 -7.75 2.89
N TYR A 479 25.80 -8.84 3.49
CA TYR A 479 26.38 -9.97 2.77
C TYR A 479 25.85 -11.29 3.31
N ASP A 480 25.89 -12.34 2.49
CA ASP A 480 25.57 -13.72 2.87
C ASP A 480 26.76 -14.64 2.57
N ARG A 481 26.60 -15.93 2.86
CA ARG A 481 27.64 -16.95 2.58
C ARG A 481 28.05 -17.06 1.11
N ASP A 482 27.17 -16.68 0.18
CA ASP A 482 27.43 -16.76 -1.26
C ASP A 482 28.10 -15.50 -1.82
N THR A 483 28.30 -14.49 -0.99
CA THR A 483 28.84 -13.19 -1.40
C THR A 483 30.35 -13.27 -1.60
N ALA A 484 30.82 -12.87 -2.79
CA ALA A 484 32.23 -12.65 -3.12
C ALA A 484 32.78 -11.42 -2.37
N ARG A 485 32.94 -11.56 -1.04
CA ARG A 485 33.23 -10.46 -0.12
C ARG A 485 34.60 -9.85 -0.34
N THR A 486 35.63 -10.68 -0.55
CA THR A 486 37.01 -10.23 -0.73
C THR A 486 37.12 -9.26 -1.92
N GLU A 487 36.40 -9.57 -3.00
CA GLU A 487 36.34 -8.75 -4.20
C GLU A 487 35.63 -7.42 -3.93
N ALA A 488 34.49 -7.47 -3.21
CA ALA A 488 33.76 -6.25 -2.84
C ALA A 488 34.56 -5.36 -1.87
N GLU A 489 35.35 -5.95 -0.96
CA GLU A 489 36.26 -5.23 -0.08
C GLU A 489 37.39 -4.56 -0.88
N SER A 490 37.96 -5.25 -1.87
CA SER A 490 39.01 -4.67 -2.73
C SER A 490 38.53 -3.44 -3.53
N ASP A 491 37.25 -3.41 -3.90
CA ASP A 491 36.64 -2.26 -4.61
C ASP A 491 36.46 -1.03 -3.70
N ILE A 492 36.65 -1.16 -2.38
CA ILE A 492 36.53 -0.07 -1.40
C ILE A 492 37.83 0.23 -0.64
N ASP A 493 38.97 -0.35 -1.02
CA ASP A 493 40.26 -0.19 -0.30
C ASP A 493 40.69 1.28 -0.15
N ALA A 494 40.28 2.15 -1.08
CA ALA A 494 40.56 3.59 -1.03
C ALA A 494 39.66 4.38 -0.05
N ALA A 495 38.67 3.73 0.57
CA ALA A 495 37.73 4.36 1.47
C ALA A 495 38.36 4.70 2.83
N ALA A 496 37.96 5.84 3.42
CA ALA A 496 38.29 6.13 4.81
C ALA A 496 37.78 5.01 5.76
N ALA A 497 38.63 4.59 6.69
CA ALA A 497 38.33 3.54 7.67
C ALA A 497 37.09 3.87 8.51
N GLY A 498 36.31 2.85 8.87
CA GLY A 498 35.12 2.99 9.72
C GLY A 498 33.82 3.40 9.01
N ARG A 499 33.87 3.80 7.72
CA ARG A 499 32.66 4.20 6.96
C ARG A 499 31.79 3.02 6.52
N PHE A 500 32.41 1.89 6.21
CA PHE A 500 31.72 0.68 5.76
C PHE A 500 31.50 -0.26 6.96
N GLU A 501 30.24 -0.55 7.26
CA GLU A 501 29.85 -1.52 8.27
C GLU A 501 29.25 -2.76 7.58
N TRP A 502 29.96 -3.88 7.70
CA TRP A 502 29.58 -5.15 7.08
C TRP A 502 28.74 -6.00 8.03
N LEU A 503 27.54 -6.40 7.60
CA LEU A 503 26.62 -7.22 8.38
C LEU A 503 26.27 -8.52 7.63
N SER A 504 26.55 -9.66 8.25
CA SER A 504 26.20 -10.99 7.71
C SER A 504 24.71 -11.26 7.88
N ALA A 505 23.95 -11.20 6.80
CA ALA A 505 22.49 -11.28 6.76
C ALA A 505 21.96 -12.53 6.03
N ASP A 506 22.43 -13.70 6.45
CA ASP A 506 21.96 -15.02 5.98
C ASP A 506 20.43 -15.17 6.19
N GLN A 507 19.91 -14.66 7.30
CA GLN A 507 18.48 -14.60 7.59
C GLN A 507 18.09 -13.19 8.05
N MET A 508 16.95 -12.71 7.54
CA MET A 508 16.37 -11.41 7.90
C MET A 508 15.28 -11.61 8.94
N ASP A 509 15.69 -11.66 10.22
CA ASP A 509 14.79 -11.72 11.37
C ASP A 509 14.69 -10.34 12.06
N SER A 510 13.90 -10.27 13.14
CA SER A 510 13.70 -9.03 13.88
C SER A 510 14.98 -8.51 14.55
N ALA A 511 15.88 -9.40 14.98
CA ALA A 511 17.12 -9.02 15.63
C ALA A 511 18.10 -8.42 14.62
N MET A 512 18.21 -9.03 13.44
CA MET A 512 19.01 -8.49 12.34
C MET A 512 18.43 -7.16 11.85
N THR A 513 17.12 -7.03 11.72
CA THR A 513 16.49 -5.75 11.35
C THR A 513 16.87 -4.63 12.31
N ASP A 514 16.83 -4.90 13.62
CA ASP A 514 17.20 -3.92 14.64
C ASP A 514 18.70 -3.60 14.58
N ARG A 515 19.56 -4.57 14.28
CA ARG A 515 21.00 -4.33 14.05
C ARG A 515 21.26 -3.45 12.83
N VAL A 516 20.60 -3.72 11.71
CA VAL A 516 20.72 -2.90 10.48
C VAL A 516 20.25 -1.48 10.74
N LEU A 517 19.09 -1.30 11.37
CA LEU A 517 18.60 0.04 11.71
C LEU A 517 19.53 0.75 12.70
N SER A 518 20.04 0.04 13.70
CA SER A 518 21.01 0.61 14.65
C SER A 518 22.29 1.06 13.95
N ALA A 519 22.79 0.29 12.97
CA ALA A 519 23.94 0.66 12.16
C ALA A 519 23.66 1.90 11.30
N LEU A 520 22.49 1.98 10.67
CA LEU A 520 22.08 3.13 9.85
C LEU A 520 21.89 4.42 10.65
N PHE A 521 21.44 4.34 11.91
CA PHE A 521 21.30 5.51 12.80
C PHE A 521 22.56 5.83 13.61
N SER A 522 23.62 5.03 13.50
CA SER A 522 24.85 5.26 14.27
C SER A 522 25.61 6.47 13.74
N ASP A 523 25.96 7.38 14.66
CA ASP A 523 26.83 8.53 14.38
C ASP A 523 28.33 8.21 14.54
N LYS A 524 28.69 7.00 14.99
CA LYS A 524 30.09 6.61 15.22
C LYS A 524 30.77 6.22 13.90
N VAL A 525 31.72 7.05 13.44
CA VAL A 525 32.81 6.62 12.55
C VAL A 525 33.85 5.88 13.37
#